data_AF-A0A2Z6IGA7-F1
#
_entry.id   AF-A0A2Z6IGA7-F1
#
_cell.length_a   1.000
_cell.length_b   1.000
_cell.length_c   1.000
_cell.angle_alpha   90.00
_cell.angle_beta   90.00
_cell.angle_gamma   90.00
#
_symmetry.space_group_name_H-M   'P 1'
#
loop_
_entity.id
_entity.type
_entity.pdbx_description
1 polymer ?
#
loop_
_entity_poly.entity_id
_entity_poly.type
_entity_poly.pdbx_seq_one_letter_code
_entity_poly.pdbx_strand_id
1 'polypeptide(L)'
;MDPKALNARCVELFQSPDVRLRMWNARMFWQVGDQMNVAPTALTDPKVDTCELEVMLSAAALTDSQCAAELDKREPGRAAFIQRQVREGMRPLLRPAQ
;
A
#
# COMPACT_ATOMS: atom_id res chain seq x y z
N MET A 1 -14.75 -5.11 2.76
CA MET A 1 -14.37 -4.45 1.49
C MET A 1 -14.12 -5.52 0.45
N ASP A 2 -14.42 -5.24 -0.82
CA ASP A 2 -14.04 -6.13 -1.92
C ASP A 2 -12.51 -6.05 -2.14
N PRO A 3 -11.76 -7.16 -2.04
CA PRO A 3 -10.31 -7.18 -2.24
C PRO A 3 -9.87 -6.63 -3.60
N LYS A 4 -10.68 -6.83 -4.65
CA LYS A 4 -10.36 -6.31 -6.00
C LYS A 4 -10.46 -4.79 -6.06
N ALA A 5 -11.54 -4.23 -5.53
CA ALA A 5 -11.71 -2.78 -5.44
C ALA A 5 -10.61 -2.13 -4.58
N LEU A 6 -10.21 -2.77 -3.48
CA LEU A 6 -9.14 -2.26 -2.63
C LEU A 6 -7.78 -2.28 -3.34
N ASN A 7 -7.46 -3.36 -4.06
CA ASN A 7 -6.25 -3.40 -4.86
C ASN A 7 -6.25 -2.34 -5.98
N ALA A 8 -7.38 -2.14 -6.66
CA ALA A 8 -7.50 -1.08 -7.68
C ALA A 8 -7.16 0.31 -7.11
N ARG A 9 -7.65 0.60 -5.89
CA ARG A 9 -7.29 1.81 -5.15
C ARG A 9 -5.80 1.87 -4.80
N CYS A 10 -5.20 0.77 -4.35
CA CYS A 10 -3.75 0.73 -4.11
C CYS A 10 -2.96 1.02 -5.39
N VAL A 11 -3.36 0.45 -6.52
CA VAL A 11 -2.72 0.71 -7.82
C VAL A 11 -2.85 2.19 -8.21
N GLU A 12 -4.02 2.79 -8.03
CA GLU A 12 -4.26 4.22 -8.26
C GLU A 12 -3.36 5.09 -7.39
N LEU A 13 -3.35 4.87 -6.07
CA LEU A 13 -2.50 5.59 -5.13
C LEU A 13 -1.02 5.43 -5.48
N PHE A 14 -0.60 4.25 -5.92
CA PHE A 14 0.77 4.00 -6.34
C PHE A 14 1.20 4.79 -7.59
N GLN A 15 0.23 5.25 -8.40
CA GLN A 15 0.50 6.18 -9.51
C GLN A 15 0.59 7.65 -9.07
N SER A 16 0.22 7.99 -7.83
CA SER A 16 0.29 9.37 -7.34
C SER A 16 1.71 9.93 -7.45
N PRO A 17 1.88 11.20 -7.88
CA PRO A 17 3.19 11.84 -7.91
C PRO A 17 3.93 11.76 -6.57
N ASP A 18 3.23 11.97 -5.45
CA ASP A 18 3.82 11.95 -4.11
C ASP A 18 4.34 10.55 -3.71
N VAL A 19 3.64 9.50 -4.13
CA VAL A 19 4.07 8.12 -3.90
C VAL A 19 5.24 7.76 -4.80
N ARG A 20 5.23 8.19 -6.06
CA ARG A 20 6.34 7.96 -7.00
C ARG A 20 7.65 8.60 -6.53
N LEU A 21 7.58 9.75 -5.85
CA LEU A 21 8.76 10.39 -5.22
C LEU A 21 9.40 9.51 -4.14
N ARG A 22 8.69 8.53 -3.57
CA ARG A 22 9.25 7.56 -2.61
C ARG A 22 10.11 6.48 -3.27
N MET A 23 10.13 6.40 -4.60
CA MET A 23 10.91 5.43 -5.38
C MET A 23 10.68 3.96 -4.97
N TRP A 24 9.50 3.64 -4.44
CA TRP A 24 9.15 2.26 -4.14
C TRP A 24 8.89 1.47 -5.42
N ASN A 25 9.40 0.25 -5.48
CA ASN A 25 9.22 -0.61 -6.65
C ASN A 25 7.97 -1.49 -6.48
N ALA A 26 7.16 -1.66 -7.54
CA ALA A 26 5.95 -2.47 -7.50
C ALA A 26 6.20 -3.92 -7.03
N ARG A 27 7.37 -4.51 -7.34
CA ARG A 27 7.79 -5.83 -6.86
C ARG A 27 7.84 -5.95 -5.34
N MET A 28 7.85 -4.82 -4.63
CA MET A 28 7.81 -4.76 -3.16
C MET A 28 6.42 -5.04 -2.60
N PHE A 29 5.35 -4.96 -3.41
CA PHE A 29 3.97 -5.12 -2.94
C PHE A 29 3.11 -6.05 -3.80
N TRP A 30 3.46 -6.29 -5.06
CA TRP A 30 2.75 -7.18 -5.97
C TRP A 30 3.63 -8.33 -6.48
N GLN A 31 2.98 -9.42 -6.88
CA GLN A 31 3.58 -10.53 -7.62
C GLN A 31 3.71 -10.12 -9.09
N VAL A 32 4.96 -9.87 -9.54
CA VAL A 32 5.24 -9.35 -10.89
C VAL A 32 6.39 -10.10 -11.59
N GLY A 33 6.87 -11.20 -10.99
CA GLY A 33 8.04 -11.95 -11.48
C GLY A 33 9.29 -11.08 -11.60
N ASP A 34 10.05 -11.28 -12.69
CA ASP A 34 11.30 -10.56 -12.98
C ASP A 34 11.10 -9.22 -13.74
N GLN A 35 9.86 -8.74 -13.83
CA GLN A 35 9.55 -7.52 -14.56
C GLN A 35 10.01 -6.27 -13.78
N MET A 36 10.91 -5.50 -14.38
CA MET A 36 11.42 -4.26 -13.77
C MET A 36 10.47 -3.07 -13.96
N ASN A 37 9.76 -3.01 -15.09
CA ASN A 37 8.80 -1.97 -15.44
C ASN A 37 7.41 -2.60 -15.64
N VAL A 38 6.63 -2.63 -14.57
CA VAL A 38 5.31 -3.27 -14.56
C VAL A 38 4.25 -2.21 -14.83
N ALA A 39 3.40 -2.47 -15.83
CA ALA A 39 2.26 -1.60 -16.10
C ALA A 39 1.27 -1.67 -14.93
N PRO A 40 0.56 -0.57 -14.58
CA PRO A 40 -0.42 -0.58 -13.50
C PRO A 40 -1.51 -1.66 -13.67
N THR A 41 -1.88 -1.96 -14.91
CA THR A 41 -2.86 -3.01 -15.27
C THR A 41 -2.41 -4.43 -14.95
N ALA A 42 -1.11 -4.66 -14.75
CA ALA A 42 -0.55 -5.96 -14.37
C ALA A 42 -0.42 -6.13 -12.84
N LEU A 43 -0.74 -5.11 -12.04
CA LEU A 43 -0.69 -5.14 -10.58
C LEU A 43 -1.97 -5.74 -9.99
N THR A 44 -2.18 -7.04 -10.20
CA THR A 44 -3.43 -7.73 -9.82
C THR A 44 -3.35 -8.52 -8.53
N ASP A 45 -2.16 -9.04 -8.18
CA ASP A 45 -1.96 -9.96 -7.06
C ASP A 45 -0.99 -9.38 -6.01
N PRO A 46 -1.52 -8.80 -4.91
CA PRO A 46 -0.71 -8.26 -3.83
C PRO A 46 -0.06 -9.36 -2.99
N LYS A 47 1.23 -9.23 -2.70
CA LYS A 47 1.94 -10.14 -1.79
C LYS A 47 1.87 -9.74 -0.32
N VAL A 48 1.37 -8.53 -0.06
CA VAL A 48 1.23 -7.93 1.27
C VAL A 48 -0.25 -7.75 1.61
N ASP A 49 -0.58 -7.60 2.89
CA ASP A 49 -1.92 -7.25 3.32
C ASP A 49 -2.36 -5.95 2.61
N THR A 50 -3.46 -6.04 1.88
CA THR A 50 -3.97 -4.97 1.02
C THR A 50 -4.46 -3.77 1.82
N CYS A 51 -4.97 -3.98 3.03
CA CYS A 51 -5.36 -2.89 3.92
C CYS A 51 -4.12 -2.14 4.45
N GLU A 52 -3.07 -2.86 4.86
CA GLU A 52 -1.82 -2.22 5.28
C GLU A 52 -1.14 -1.46 4.13
N LEU A 53 -1.18 -2.03 2.92
CA LEU A 53 -0.68 -1.38 1.72
C LEU A 53 -1.48 -0.10 1.42
N GLU A 54 -2.80 -0.13 1.50
CA GLU A 54 -3.65 1.05 1.27
C GLU A 54 -3.34 2.16 2.28
N VAL A 55 -3.17 1.83 3.57
CA VAL A 55 -2.80 2.80 4.61
C VAL A 55 -1.44 3.44 4.30
N MET A 56 -0.46 2.63 3.92
CA MET A 56 0.88 3.09 3.58
C MET A 56 0.86 4.02 2.36
N LEU A 57 0.17 3.62 1.28
CA LEU A 57 0.08 4.40 0.06
C LEU A 57 -0.73 5.67 0.25
N SER A 58 -1.81 5.64 1.04
CA SER A 58 -2.61 6.82 1.36
C SER A 58 -1.80 7.83 2.16
N ALA A 59 -1.03 7.37 3.15
CA ALA A 59 -0.13 8.22 3.92
C ALA A 59 0.95 8.87 3.05
N ALA A 60 1.48 8.13 2.06
CA ALA A 60 2.46 8.65 1.12
C ALA A 60 1.85 9.62 0.10
N ALA A 61 0.60 9.39 -0.31
CA ALA A 61 -0.18 10.25 -1.19
C ALA A 61 -0.86 11.43 -0.48
N LEU A 62 -0.60 11.63 0.82
CA LEU A 62 -1.19 12.70 1.65
C LEU A 62 -2.74 12.71 1.62
N THR A 63 -3.35 11.53 1.52
CA THR A 63 -4.81 11.35 1.55
C THR A 63 -5.24 10.49 2.72
N ASP A 64 -6.51 10.59 3.09
CA ASP A 64 -7.11 9.72 4.09
C ASP A 64 -7.21 8.27 3.58
N SER A 65 -6.91 7.35 4.49
CA SER A 65 -6.99 5.91 4.26
C SER A 65 -8.41 5.40 4.53
N GLN A 66 -8.90 4.53 3.65
CA GLN A 66 -10.19 3.84 3.85
C GLN A 66 -10.04 2.65 4.81
N CYS A 67 -8.85 2.06 4.89
CA CYS A 67 -8.59 0.86 5.68
C CYS A 67 -8.10 1.12 7.10
N ALA A 68 -7.65 2.35 7.42
CA ALA A 68 -7.05 2.66 8.72
C ALA A 68 -7.95 2.28 9.90
N ALA A 69 -9.24 2.67 9.86
CA ALA A 69 -10.18 2.37 10.93
C ALA A 69 -10.43 0.85 11.10
N GLU A 70 -10.43 0.09 10.01
CA GLU A 70 -10.66 -1.35 10.06
C GLU A 70 -9.39 -2.10 10.50
N LEU A 71 -8.22 -1.64 10.06
CA LEU A 71 -6.94 -2.16 10.49
C LEU A 71 -6.75 -1.96 12.00
N ASP A 72 -7.15 -0.80 12.53
CA ASP A 72 -7.04 -0.49 13.95
C ASP A 72 -7.97 -1.35 14.83
N LYS A 73 -9.14 -1.75 14.32
CA LYS A 73 -10.01 -2.73 15.01
C LYS A 73 -9.37 -4.13 15.08
N ARG A 74 -8.68 -4.54 14.01
CA ARG A 74 -7.96 -5.83 13.96
C ARG A 74 -6.72 -5.81 14.85
N GLU A 75 -5.99 -4.70 14.82
CA GLU A 75 -4.77 -4.50 15.59
C GLU A 75 -4.60 -3.02 15.98
N PRO A 76 -4.90 -2.68 17.24
CA PRO A 76 -4.82 -1.31 17.72
C PRO A 76 -3.41 -0.71 17.57
N GLY A 77 -3.34 0.48 16.99
CA GLY A 77 -2.10 1.24 16.76
C GLY A 77 -1.36 0.89 15.47
N ARG A 78 -1.75 -0.16 14.74
CA ARG A 78 -1.05 -0.61 13.53
C ARG A 78 -1.13 0.44 12.41
N ALA A 79 -2.31 1.01 12.18
CA ALA A 79 -2.50 2.04 11.16
C ALA A 79 -1.67 3.30 11.48
N ALA A 80 -1.71 3.77 12.73
CA ALA A 80 -0.95 4.93 13.19
C ALA A 80 0.57 4.70 13.06
N PHE A 81 1.05 3.49 13.37
CA PHE A 81 2.45 3.11 13.19
C PHE A 81 2.89 3.20 11.72
N ILE A 82 2.12 2.63 10.80
CA ILE A 82 2.42 2.67 9.35
C ILE A 82 2.46 4.13 8.88
N GLN A 83 1.44 4.91 9.21
CA GLN A 83 1.36 6.32 8.81
C GLN A 83 2.55 7.13 9.33
N ARG A 84 2.95 6.93 10.59
CA ARG A 84 4.09 7.61 11.19
C ARG A 84 5.39 7.28 10.45
N GLN A 85 5.66 6.00 10.19
CA GLN A 85 6.87 5.59 9.47
C GLN A 85 6.95 6.23 8.07
N VAL A 86 5.84 6.22 7.33
CA VAL A 86 5.79 6.82 5.99
C VAL A 86 6.06 8.33 6.03
N ARG A 87 5.50 9.03 7.02
CA ARG A 87 5.75 10.47 7.22
C ARG A 87 7.21 10.77 7.56
N GLU A 88 7.85 9.90 8.34
CA GLU A 88 9.29 9.97 8.65
C GLU A 88 10.19 9.53 7.47
N GLY A 89 9.62 9.19 6.31
CA GLY A 89 10.37 8.78 5.12
C GLY A 89 10.77 7.31 5.11
N MET A 90 10.35 6.55 6.12
CA MET A 90 10.63 5.13 6.23
C MET A 90 9.61 4.29 5.47
N ARG A 91 10.04 3.12 5.01
CA ARG A 91 9.16 2.10 4.44
C ARG A 91 8.80 1.10 5.54
N PRO A 92 7.55 1.08 6.05
CA PRO A 92 7.16 0.14 7.08
C PRO A 92 7.17 -1.30 6.56
N LEU A 93 7.46 -2.24 7.46
CA LEU A 93 7.31 -3.65 7.16
C LEU A 93 5.82 -3.99 7.14
N LEU A 94 5.30 -4.34 5.98
CA LEU A 94 3.93 -4.81 5.80
C LEU A 94 3.85 -6.32 6.02
N ARG A 95 2.69 -6.79 6.48
CA ARG A 95 2.39 -8.22 6.62
C ARG A 95 2.19 -8.88 5.28
N PRO A 96 2.45 -10.20 5.16
CA PRO A 96 2.11 -10.96 3.96
C PRO A 96 0.59 -10.97 3.75
N ALA A 97 0.16 -11.10 2.50
CA ALA A 97 -1.25 -11.34 2.17
C ALA A 97 -1.72 -12.65 2.85
N GLN A 98 -2.92 -12.63 3.43
CA GLN A 98 -3.59 -13.79 4.02
C GLN A 98 -4.42 -14.54 2.98
#